data_AF-A0A959HBJ4-F1
#
_entry.id   AF-A0A959HBJ4-F1
#
_cell.length_a   1.000
_cell.length_b   1.000
_cell.length_c   1.000
_cell.angle_alpha   90.00
_cell.angle_beta   90.00
_cell.angle_gamma   90.00
#
_symmetry.space_group_name_H-M   'P 1'
#
loop_
_entity.id
_entity.type
_entity.pdbx_description
1 polymer ?
#
loop_
_entity_poly.entity_id
_entity_poly.type
_entity_poly.pdbx_seq_one_letter_code
_entity_poly.pdbx_strand_id
1 'polypeptide(L)'
;LSLEILLNVIAVTLAASVLGDHCSPISDTTILSSLASDCNHIDHVRTQLPYALTVGSVSLTAAGLSTYLGGGWAICNILLLGSLAVLFLIVWRFGKKVD
;
A
#
# COMPACT_ATOMS: atom_id res chain seq x y z
N LEU A 1 25.14 6.23 7.64
CA LEU A 1 25.15 5.33 6.46
C LEU A 1 24.67 3.90 6.76
N SER A 2 25.41 3.06 7.50
CA SER A 2 25.00 1.65 7.72
C SER A 2 23.67 1.50 8.46
N LEU A 3 23.46 2.27 9.53
CA LEU A 3 22.22 2.27 10.30
C LEU A 3 21.02 2.80 9.48
N GLU A 4 21.23 3.83 8.66
CA GLU A 4 20.17 4.44 7.83
C GLU A 4 19.68 3.45 6.76
N ILE A 5 20.60 2.74 6.10
CA ILE A 5 20.26 1.71 5.13
C ILE A 5 19.51 0.56 5.82
N LEU A 6 19.97 0.13 7.00
CA LEU A 6 19.29 -0.92 7.78
C LEU A 6 17.86 -0.52 8.13
N LEU A 7 17.66 0.69 8.66
CA LEU A 7 16.33 1.21 9.02
C LEU A 7 15.42 1.30 7.79
N ASN A 8 15.96 1.71 6.63
CA ASN A 8 15.19 1.77 5.39
C ASN A 8 14.76 0.37 4.92
N VAL A 9 15.67 -0.61 4.95
CA VAL A 9 15.35 -2.00 4.59
C VAL A 9 14.27 -2.57 5.50
N ILE A 10 14.37 -2.35 6.82
CA ILE A 10 13.35 -2.76 7.77
C ILE A 10 12.01 -2.10 7.43
N ALA A 11 11.98 -0.78 7.26
CA ALA A 11 10.75 -0.05 6.96
C ALA A 11 10.06 -0.54 5.67
N VAL A 12 10.82 -0.70 4.59
CA VAL A 12 10.29 -1.19 3.31
C VAL A 12 9.81 -2.64 3.42
N THR A 13 10.52 -3.49 4.17
CA THR A 13 10.12 -4.89 4.38
C THR A 13 8.81 -4.97 5.16
N LEU A 14 8.65 -4.20 6.24
CA LEU A 14 7.38 -4.15 6.98
C LEU A 14 6.24 -3.63 6.10
N ALA A 15 6.46 -2.58 5.32
CA ALA A 15 5.45 -2.05 4.41
C ALA A 15 5.03 -3.08 3.34
N ALA A 16 5.98 -3.83 2.79
CA ALA A 16 5.70 -4.90 1.82
C ALA A 16 4.95 -6.07 2.45
N SER A 17 5.27 -6.43 3.70
CA SER A 17 4.53 -7.47 4.45
C SER A 17 3.06 -7.08 4.67
N VAL A 18 2.78 -5.81 4.98
CA VAL A 18 1.39 -5.32 5.13
C VAL A 18 0.62 -5.42 3.81
N LEU A 19 1.24 -5.05 2.70
CA LEU A 19 0.62 -5.24 1.38
C LEU A 19 0.34 -6.72 1.10
N GLY A 20 1.31 -7.60 1.38
CA GLY A 20 1.16 -9.04 1.20
C GLY A 20 0.03 -9.63 2.04
N ASP A 21 -0.13 -9.18 3.29
CA ASP A 21 -1.20 -9.63 4.17
C ASP A 21 -2.60 -9.30 3.61
N HIS A 22 -2.74 -8.13 2.98
CA HIS A 22 -4.01 -7.66 2.39
C HIS A 22 -4.38 -8.36 1.07
N CYS A 23 -3.41 -8.84 0.29
CA CYS A 23 -3.69 -9.41 -1.04
C CYS A 23 -3.40 -10.91 -1.16
N SER A 24 -2.89 -11.55 -0.11
CA SER A 24 -2.55 -12.96 -0.14
C SER A 24 -3.77 -13.85 0.17
N PRO A 25 -4.12 -14.82 -0.69
CA PRO A 25 -5.19 -15.78 -0.45
C PRO A 25 -4.87 -16.81 0.65
N ILE A 26 -3.71 -16.71 1.29
CA ILE A 26 -3.29 -17.61 2.36
C ILE A 26 -3.16 -16.84 3.69
N SER A 27 -3.29 -15.51 3.68
CA SER A 27 -3.24 -14.74 4.92
C SER A 27 -4.45 -15.04 5.80
N ASP A 28 -4.19 -15.30 7.08
CA ASP A 28 -5.22 -15.52 8.11
C ASP A 28 -6.22 -14.34 8.18
N THR A 29 -5.74 -13.10 8.01
CA THR A 29 -6.59 -11.90 8.04
C THR A 29 -7.53 -11.84 6.83
N THR A 30 -7.01 -12.21 5.65
CA THR A 30 -7.80 -12.29 4.40
C THR A 30 -8.85 -13.40 4.49
N ILE A 31 -8.49 -14.57 5.04
CA ILE A 31 -9.43 -15.68 5.25
C ILE A 31 -10.56 -15.23 6.20
N LEU A 32 -10.21 -14.67 7.37
CA LEU A 32 -11.20 -14.23 8.35
C LEU A 32 -12.09 -13.10 7.81
N SER A 33 -11.53 -12.14 7.05
CA SER A 33 -12.29 -11.05 6.44
C SER A 33 -13.29 -11.53 5.38
N SER A 34 -12.89 -12.53 4.57
CA SER A 34 -13.78 -13.13 3.57
C SER A 34 -14.95 -13.90 4.20
N LEU A 35 -14.69 -14.63 5.30
CA LEU A 35 -15.71 -15.33 6.07
C LEU A 35 -16.67 -14.36 6.76
N ALA A 36 -16.15 -13.28 7.37
CA ALA A 36 -16.98 -12.25 7.99
C ALA A 36 -17.88 -11.50 7.00
N SER A 37 -17.48 -11.45 5.73
CA SER A 37 -18.23 -10.81 4.64
C SER A 37 -19.17 -11.78 3.91
N ASP A 38 -19.26 -13.05 4.34
CA ASP A 38 -20.06 -14.12 3.73
C ASP A 38 -19.87 -14.23 2.20
N CYS A 39 -18.62 -14.09 1.75
CA CYS A 39 -18.26 -14.10 0.33
C CYS A 39 -17.24 -15.21 0.02
N ASN A 40 -17.18 -15.62 -1.25
CA ASN A 40 -16.16 -16.58 -1.66
C ASN A 40 -14.76 -15.97 -1.47
N HIS A 41 -13.87 -16.72 -0.82
CA HIS A 41 -12.54 -16.26 -0.46
C HIS A 41 -11.71 -15.77 -1.67
N ILE A 42 -11.78 -16.48 -2.80
CA ILE A 42 -11.02 -16.10 -3.99
C ILE A 42 -11.60 -14.84 -4.63
N ASP A 43 -12.92 -14.67 -4.61
CA ASP A 43 -13.57 -13.46 -5.11
C ASP A 43 -13.24 -12.25 -4.23
N HIS A 44 -13.19 -12.44 -2.91
CA HIS A 44 -12.73 -11.42 -1.97
C HIS A 44 -11.33 -10.92 -2.33
N VAL A 45 -10.35 -11.82 -2.45
CA VAL A 45 -8.97 -11.48 -2.83
C VAL A 45 -8.91 -10.80 -4.20
N ARG A 46 -9.65 -11.33 -5.17
CA ARG A 46 -9.67 -10.80 -6.54
C ARG A 46 -10.18 -9.35 -6.60
N THR A 47 -11.16 -9.01 -5.78
CA THR A 47 -11.64 -7.62 -5.68
C THR A 47 -10.69 -6.70 -4.94
N GLN A 48 -9.89 -7.21 -3.98
CA GLN A 48 -8.93 -6.43 -3.22
C GLN A 48 -7.60 -6.17 -3.97
N LEU A 49 -7.13 -7.12 -4.76
CA LEU A 49 -5.90 -7.01 -5.57
C LEU A 49 -5.74 -5.68 -6.33
N PRO A 50 -6.72 -5.18 -7.09
CA PRO A 50 -6.57 -3.91 -7.81
C PRO A 50 -6.35 -2.71 -6.87
N TYR A 51 -6.99 -2.69 -5.70
CA TYR A 51 -6.79 -1.64 -4.70
C TYR A 51 -5.40 -1.75 -4.04
N ALA A 52 -5.02 -2.96 -3.62
CA ALA A 52 -3.71 -3.24 -3.02
C ALA A 52 -2.56 -2.88 -3.97
N LEU A 53 -2.65 -3.26 -5.24
CA LEU A 53 -1.62 -2.94 -6.25
C LEU A 53 -1.52 -1.43 -6.52
N THR A 54 -2.64 -0.71 -6.51
CA THR A 54 -2.65 0.75 -6.69
C THR A 54 -1.94 1.44 -5.54
N VAL A 55 -2.30 1.11 -4.29
CA VAL A 55 -1.68 1.68 -3.09
C VAL A 55 -0.20 1.28 -2.98
N GLY A 56 0.12 0.02 -3.28
CA GLY A 56 1.47 -0.51 -3.29
C GLY A 56 2.38 0.22 -4.28
N SER A 57 1.91 0.44 -5.51
CA SER A 57 2.68 1.13 -6.55
C SER A 57 2.97 2.59 -6.19
N VAL A 58 1.96 3.30 -5.65
CA VAL A 58 2.14 4.69 -5.21
C VAL A 58 3.09 4.76 -4.00
N SER A 59 2.95 3.84 -3.04
CA SER A 59 3.82 3.79 -1.86
C SER A 59 5.27 3.47 -2.22
N LEU A 60 5.49 2.50 -3.12
CA LEU A 60 6.82 2.11 -3.58
C LEU A 60 7.52 3.27 -4.30
N THR A 61 6.81 3.96 -5.18
CA THR A 61 7.38 5.11 -5.92
C THR A 61 7.68 6.28 -4.98
N ALA A 62 6.79 6.59 -4.04
CA ALA A 62 7.02 7.66 -3.05
C ALA A 62 8.19 7.36 -2.11
N ALA A 63 8.29 6.13 -1.60
CA ALA A 63 9.39 5.72 -0.71
C ALA A 63 10.74 5.67 -1.46
N GLY A 64 10.74 5.17 -2.70
CA GLY A 64 11.91 5.17 -3.57
C GLY A 64 12.39 6.59 -3.88
N LEU A 65 11.47 7.49 -4.22
CA LEU A 65 11.78 8.89 -4.48
C LEU A 65 12.30 9.61 -3.22
N SER A 66 11.71 9.33 -2.05
CA SER A 66 12.20 9.86 -0.78
C SER A 66 13.64 9.49 -0.51
N THR A 67 13.99 8.21 -0.75
CA THR A 67 15.37 7.72 -0.60
C THR A 67 16.32 8.38 -1.60
N TYR A 68 15.89 8.51 -2.86
CA TYR A 68 16.68 9.16 -3.92
C TYR A 68 16.97 10.64 -3.63
N LEU A 69 16.00 11.37 -3.07
CA LEU A 69 16.13 12.79 -2.72
C LEU A 69 16.87 13.04 -1.39
N GLY A 70 17.37 11.99 -0.72
CA GLY A 70 18.18 12.10 0.50
C GLY A 70 17.42 11.97 1.83
N GLY A 71 16.14 11.62 1.81
CA GLY A 71 15.41 11.15 3.01
C GLY A 71 15.19 12.18 4.12
N GLY A 72 15.22 13.48 3.83
CA GLY A 72 14.98 14.53 4.82
C GLY A 72 13.55 14.52 5.35
N TRP A 73 13.35 14.88 6.62
CA TRP A 73 12.03 14.88 7.28
C TRP A 73 10.96 15.66 6.48
N ALA A 74 11.32 16.84 5.95
CA ALA A 74 10.41 17.64 5.14
C ALA A 74 10.04 16.94 3.82
N ILE A 75 11.02 16.32 3.15
CA ILE A 75 10.81 15.59 1.88
C ILE A 75 9.86 14.40 2.12
N CYS A 76 10.07 13.63 3.18
CA CYS A 76 9.21 12.50 3.55
C CYS A 76 7.76 12.95 3.78
N ASN A 77 7.54 14.04 4.53
CA ASN A 77 6.19 14.55 4.80
C ASN A 77 5.51 15.10 3.53
N ILE A 78 6.25 15.82 2.67
CA ILE A 78 5.72 16.32 1.40
C ILE A 78 5.33 15.15 0.49
N LEU A 79 6.16 14.11 0.39
CA LEU A 79 5.88 12.93 -0.42
C LEU A 79 4.74 12.08 0.14
N LEU A 80 4.57 12.03 1.47
CA LEU A 80 3.41 11.40 2.11
C LEU A 80 2.11 12.14 1.76
N LEU A 81 2.08 13.46 1.90
CA LEU A 81 0.90 14.25 1.52
C LEU A 81 0.64 14.17 0.01
N GLY A 82 1.69 14.18 -0.80
CA GLY A 82 1.63 14.01 -2.24
C GLY A 82 1.07 12.64 -2.64
N SER A 83 1.50 11.56 -2.00
CA SER A 83 1.00 10.21 -2.29
C SER A 83 -0.47 10.05 -1.91
N LEU A 84 -0.90 10.63 -0.79
CA LEU A 84 -2.32 10.69 -0.42
C LEU A 84 -3.16 11.47 -1.44
N ALA A 85 -2.66 12.61 -1.92
CA ALA A 85 -3.31 13.40 -2.95
C ALA A 85 -3.41 12.63 -4.29
N VAL A 86 -2.36 11.88 -4.67
CA VAL A 86 -2.36 11.02 -5.85
C VAL A 86 -3.40 9.89 -5.71
N LEU A 87 -3.44 9.21 -4.57
CA LEU A 87 -4.44 8.17 -4.31
C LEU A 87 -5.87 8.73 -4.36
N PHE A 88 -6.09 9.90 -3.73
CA PHE A 88 -7.36 10.60 -3.81
C PHE A 88 -7.74 10.94 -5.26
N LEU A 89 -6.81 11.44 -6.07
CA LEU A 89 -7.04 11.75 -7.48
C LEU A 89 -7.37 10.50 -8.29
N ILE A 90 -6.69 9.37 -8.04
CA ILE A 90 -6.98 8.09 -8.68
C ILE A 90 -8.41 7.66 -8.36
N VAL A 91 -8.80 7.68 -7.09
CA VAL A 91 -10.17 7.32 -6.67
C VAL A 91 -11.18 8.30 -7.24
N TRP A 92 -10.89 9.59 -7.27
CA TRP A 92 -11.79 10.59 -7.85
C TRP A 92 -11.97 10.41 -9.37
N ARG A 93 -10.90 10.03 -10.09
CA ARG A 93 -10.90 9.91 -11.55
C ARG A 93 -11.45 8.59 -12.08
N PHE A 94 -11.27 7.51 -11.33
CA PHE A 94 -11.64 6.14 -11.73
C PHE A 94 -12.70 5.49 -10.83
N GLY A 95 -12.93 6.04 -9.64
CA GLY A 95 -13.95 5.56 -8.72
C GLY A 95 -15.34 5.80 -9.29
N LYS A 96 -16.17 4.75 -9.23
CA LYS A 96 -17.60 4.86 -9.50
C LYS A 96 -18.32 5.16 -8.20
N LYS A 97 -19.40 5.94 -8.29
CA LYS A 97 -20.32 6.10 -7.17
C LYS A 97 -20.93 4.75 -6.87
N VAL A 98 -20.95 4.38 -5.60
CA VAL A 98 -21.70 3.21 -5.13
C VAL A 98 -23.12 3.72 -4.92
N ASP A 99 -24.05 3.22 -5.73
CA ASP A 99 -25.48 3.49 -5.60
C ASP A 99 -26.09 2.73 -4.41
#